data_AF-A0A958F792-F1
#
_entry.id   AF-A0A958F792-F1
#
_cell.length_a   1.000
_cell.length_b   1.000
_cell.length_c   1.000
_cell.angle_alpha   90.00
_cell.angle_beta   90.00
_cell.angle_gamma   90.00
#
_symmetry.space_group_name_H-M   'P 1'
#
loop_
_entity.id
_entity.type
_entity.pdbx_description
1 polymer ?
#
loop_
_entity_poly.entity_id
_entity_poly.type
_entity_poly.pdbx_seq_one_letter_code
_entity_poly.pdbx_strand_id
1 'polypeptide(L)'
;MSIEAFRLENFMAFKDTGWIEIRPVCLLFGANSSGKSAIIRALRLLKQSMMFGSLDEPLVFYNEGGIDLGNFRTVIHQNNDKHVISYH
;
A
#
# COMPACT_ATOMS: atom_id res chain seq x y z
N MET A 1 7.34 8.66 -17.22
CA MET A 1 5.96 8.77 -16.74
C MET A 1 6.04 8.98 -15.23
N SER A 2 5.53 10.09 -14.70
CA SER A 2 5.50 10.37 -13.26
C SER A 2 4.15 9.97 -12.67
N ILE A 3 4.13 9.46 -11.44
CA ILE A 3 2.89 9.25 -10.68
C ILE A 3 2.49 10.61 -10.09
N GLU A 4 1.31 11.10 -10.42
CA GLU A 4 0.80 12.41 -9.97
C GLU A 4 -0.08 12.29 -8.73
N ALA A 5 -0.81 11.18 -8.60
CA ALA A 5 -1.62 10.86 -7.43
C ALA A 5 -1.81 9.34 -7.35
N PHE A 6 -2.22 8.87 -6.17
CA PHE A 6 -2.70 7.50 -5.99
C PHE A 6 -3.82 7.47 -4.95
N ARG A 7 -4.67 6.45 -5.02
CA ARG A 7 -5.65 6.12 -3.98
C ARG A 7 -5.49 4.67 -3.54
N LEU A 8 -5.58 4.44 -2.24
CA LEU A 8 -5.44 3.13 -1.63
C LEU A 8 -6.69 2.80 -0.81
N GLU A 9 -7.24 1.61 -1.06
CA GLU A 9 -8.41 1.11 -0.34
C GLU A 9 -8.10 -0.18 0.41
N ASN A 10 -8.73 -0.33 1.57
CA ASN A 10 -8.70 -1.49 2.45
C ASN A 10 -7.29 -1.94 2.89
N PHE A 11 -6.38 -1.01 3.18
CA PHE A 11 -5.01 -1.32 3.59
C PHE A 11 -4.65 -0.79 4.98
N MET A 12 -4.28 -1.68 5.90
CA MET A 12 -3.85 -1.41 7.26
C MET A 12 -4.80 -0.45 7.99
N ALA A 13 -4.36 0.78 8.30
CA ALA A 13 -5.15 1.78 9.00
C ALA A 13 -6.23 2.44 8.12
N PHE A 14 -6.17 2.26 6.79
CA PHE A 14 -7.01 2.98 5.84
C PHE A 14 -8.07 2.05 5.24
N LYS A 15 -9.34 2.41 5.45
CA LYS A 15 -10.44 1.90 4.62
C LYS A 15 -10.36 2.49 3.21
N ASP A 16 -10.09 3.78 3.14
CA ASP A 16 -9.91 4.55 1.91
C ASP A 16 -9.05 5.78 2.25
N THR A 17 -7.97 6.01 1.50
CA THR A 17 -7.13 7.21 1.67
C THR A 17 -7.71 8.44 1.00
N GLY A 18 -8.68 8.28 0.10
CA GLY A 18 -8.93 9.25 -0.96
C GLY A 18 -7.71 9.39 -1.88
N TRP A 19 -7.74 10.37 -2.78
CA TRP A 19 -6.60 10.69 -3.62
C TRP A 19 -5.51 11.40 -2.83
N ILE A 20 -4.30 10.86 -2.86
CA ILE A 20 -3.10 11.46 -2.33
C ILE A 20 -2.26 11.96 -3.51
N GLU A 21 -2.09 13.28 -3.60
CA GLU A 21 -1.23 13.89 -4.60
C GLU A 21 0.25 13.65 -4.29
N ILE A 22 1.02 13.29 -5.31
CA ILE A 22 2.47 13.15 -5.25
C ILE A 22 3.09 14.39 -5.90
N ARG A 23 3.83 15.14 -5.09
CA ARG A 23 4.65 16.27 -5.53
C ARG A 23 6.13 15.90 -5.37
N PRO A 24 7.06 16.59 -6.07
CA PRO A 24 8.50 16.32 -5.95
C PRO A 24 9.02 16.29 -4.51
N VAL A 25 8.40 17.08 -3.63
CA VAL A 25 8.57 16.99 -2.18
C VAL A 25 7.19 16.81 -1.56
N CYS A 26 6.96 15.66 -0.92
CA CYS A 26 5.73 15.36 -0.20
C CYS A 26 6.06 15.05 1.28
N LEU A 27 5.42 15.77 2.19
CA LEU A 27 5.65 15.63 3.63
C LEU A 27 4.43 14.99 4.28
N LEU A 28 4.62 13.85 4.96
CA LEU A 28 3.57 13.16 5.69
C LEU A 28 3.60 13.53 7.18
N PHE A 29 2.56 14.22 7.65
CA PHE A 29 2.42 14.64 9.05
C PHE A 29 1.24 13.96 9.75
N GLY A 30 1.29 13.91 11.08
CA GLY A 30 0.25 13.34 11.92
C GLY A 30 0.79 12.69 13.18
N ALA A 31 -0.09 12.36 14.14
CA ALA A 31 0.27 11.68 15.37
C ALA A 31 0.90 10.30 15.14
N ASN A 32 1.66 9.79 16.11
CA ASN A 32 2.13 8.40 16.03
C ASN A 32 0.94 7.44 15.89
N SER A 33 1.14 6.37 15.12
CA SER A 33 0.07 5.41 14.78
C SER A 33 -1.05 5.95 13.86
N SER A 34 -0.96 7.18 13.33
CA SER A 34 -1.96 7.73 12.40
C SER A 34 -1.95 7.13 10.97
N GLY A 35 -1.19 6.06 10.73
CA GLY A 35 -1.12 5.41 9.40
C GLY A 35 -0.03 5.93 8.45
N LYS A 36 0.84 6.87 8.85
CA LYS A 36 1.93 7.39 7.97
C LYS A 36 2.82 6.28 7.40
N SER A 37 3.28 5.35 8.26
CA SER A 37 4.09 4.22 7.80
C SER A 37 3.30 3.26 6.91
N ALA A 38 1.98 3.18 7.06
CA ALA A 38 1.14 2.36 6.19
C ALA A 38 1.12 2.92 4.75
N ILE A 39 1.12 4.24 4.56
CA ILE A 39 1.25 4.85 3.22
C ILE A 39 2.57 4.43 2.56
N ILE A 40 3.69 4.52 3.29
CA ILE A 40 5.01 4.12 2.78
C ILE A 40 5.03 2.62 2.44
N ARG A 41 4.46 1.78 3.31
CA ARG A 41 4.36 0.33 3.09
C ARG A 41 3.50 0.00 1.86
N ALA A 42 2.41 0.72 1.62
CA ALA A 42 1.57 0.55 0.43
C ALA A 42 2.32 0.90 -0.86
N LEU A 43 3.02 2.05 -0.90
CA LEU A 43 3.83 2.41 -2.07
C LEU A 43 4.96 1.41 -2.33
N ARG A 44 5.55 0.86 -1.25
CA ARG A 44 6.59 -0.16 -1.35
C ARG A 44 6.04 -1.51 -1.82
N LEU A 45 4.83 -1.88 -1.40
CA LEU A 45 4.09 -3.05 -1.89
C LEU A 45 3.74 -2.89 -3.37
N LEU A 46 3.21 -1.74 -3.79
CA LEU A 46 2.93 -1.46 -5.19
C LEU A 46 4.19 -1.60 -6.04
N LYS A 47 5.30 -0.97 -5.64
CA LYS A 47 6.57 -1.06 -6.36
C LYS A 47 7.04 -2.51 -6.53
N GLN A 48 7.06 -3.32 -5.48
CA GLN A 48 7.53 -4.71 -5.62
C GLN A 48 6.55 -5.57 -6.41
N SER A 49 5.25 -5.34 -6.26
CA SER A 49 4.20 -6.03 -7.01
C SER A 49 4.27 -5.73 -8.51
N MET A 50 4.58 -4.49 -8.89
CA MET A 50 4.82 -4.12 -10.29
C MET A 50 6.11 -4.73 -10.87
N MET A 51 7.09 -5.08 -10.02
CA MET A 51 8.37 -5.64 -10.47
C MET A 51 8.35 -7.18 -10.54
N PHE A 52 7.67 -7.85 -9.61
CA PHE A 52 7.75 -9.30 -9.42
C PHE A 52 6.38 -10.00 -9.44
N GLY A 53 5.28 -9.24 -9.47
CA GLY A 53 3.94 -9.81 -9.48
C GLY A 53 3.61 -10.51 -10.80
N SER A 54 2.68 -11.45 -10.71
CA SER A 54 2.15 -12.20 -11.86
C SER A 54 0.64 -12.01 -11.95
N LEU A 55 0.01 -12.58 -12.98
CA LEU A 55 -1.46 -12.55 -13.09
C LEU A 55 -2.15 -13.32 -11.95
N ASP A 56 -1.53 -14.41 -11.48
CA ASP A 56 -2.07 -15.27 -10.43
C ASP A 56 -1.77 -14.71 -9.02
N GLU A 57 -0.66 -13.98 -8.88
CA GLU A 57 -0.24 -13.34 -7.64
C GLU A 57 0.15 -11.87 -7.89
N PRO A 58 -0.85 -10.98 -8.05
CA PRO A 58 -0.61 -9.60 -8.45
C PRO A 58 -0.02 -8.75 -7.32
N LEU A 59 -0.21 -9.14 -6.05
CA LEU A 59 0.37 -8.46 -4.90
C LEU A 59 1.42 -9.35 -4.26
N VAL A 60 2.67 -8.91 -4.31
CA VAL A 60 3.81 -9.63 -3.74
C VAL A 60 4.04 -9.12 -2.33
N PHE A 61 3.68 -9.87 -1.29
CA PHE A 61 3.79 -9.40 0.11
C PHE A 61 5.17 -9.62 0.74
N TYR A 62 5.98 -10.48 0.12
CA TYR A 62 7.35 -10.78 0.52
C TYR A 62 8.22 -10.97 -0.72
N ASN A 63 9.42 -10.39 -0.71
CA ASN A 63 10.45 -10.67 -1.70
C ASN A 63 11.83 -10.46 -1.06
N GLU A 64 12.82 -11.26 -1.47
CA GLU A 64 14.20 -11.08 -1.02
C GLU A 64 14.74 -9.71 -1.46
N GLY A 65 15.26 -8.92 -0.52
CA GLY A 65 15.65 -7.53 -0.77
C GLY A 65 14.48 -6.54 -0.95
N GLY A 66 13.24 -7.01 -0.77
CA GLY A 66 12.01 -6.21 -0.79
C GLY A 66 11.51 -5.83 0.61
N ILE A 67 10.21 -5.55 0.71
CA ILE A 67 9.56 -5.40 2.02
C ILE A 67 8.89 -6.72 2.40
N ASP A 68 8.92 -7.03 3.70
CA ASP A 68 8.13 -8.10 4.29
C ASP A 68 6.88 -7.51 4.96
N LEU A 69 5.72 -7.85 4.41
CA LEU A 69 4.42 -7.50 4.97
C LEU A 69 3.69 -8.71 5.56
N GLY A 70 4.31 -9.88 5.58
CA GLY A 70 3.69 -11.14 5.93
C GLY A 70 2.74 -11.59 4.83
N ASN A 71 1.45 -11.62 5.15
CA ASN A 71 0.41 -12.10 4.23
C ASN A 71 -0.74 -11.10 4.12
N PHE A 72 -1.69 -11.41 3.24
CA PHE A 72 -2.87 -10.60 2.99
C PHE A 72 -3.65 -10.22 4.27
N ARG A 73 -3.82 -11.16 5.21
CA ARG A 73 -4.56 -10.93 6.48
C ARG A 73 -3.86 -9.91 7.38
N THR A 74 -2.54 -9.84 7.32
CA THR A 74 -1.75 -8.85 8.08
C THR A 74 -1.96 -7.43 7.56
N VAL A 75 -2.25 -7.27 6.28
CA VAL A 75 -2.31 -5.96 5.62
C VAL A 75 -3.70 -5.48 5.28
N ILE A 76 -4.68 -6.37 5.16
CA ILE A 76 -6.07 -5.99 4.86
C ILE A 76 -6.68 -5.22 6.04
N HIS A 77 -7.38 -4.13 5.73
CA HIS A 77 -7.98 -3.27 6.75
C HIS A 77 -8.92 -4.08 7.66
N GLN A 78 -8.73 -3.94 8.97
CA GLN A 78 -9.49 -4.64 10.02
C GLN A 78 -9.47 -6.17 9.89
N ASN A 79 -8.47 -6.76 9.22
CA ASN A 79 -8.42 -8.20 8.94
C ASN A 79 -9.69 -8.72 8.23
N ASN A 80 -10.37 -7.86 7.46
CA ASN A 80 -11.62 -8.20 6.78
C ASN A 80 -11.33 -8.78 5.39
N ASP A 81 -11.18 -10.10 5.32
CA ASP A 81 -10.86 -10.83 4.09
C ASP A 81 -12.00 -10.91 3.06
N LYS A 82 -13.15 -10.27 3.34
CA LYS A 82 -14.23 -10.06 2.37
C LYS A 82 -14.00 -8.85 1.45
N HIS A 83 -13.00 -8.02 1.74
CA HIS A 83 -12.61 -6.90 0.90
C HIS A 83 -11.32 -7.19 0.15
N VAL A 84 -11.06 -6.42 -0.89
CA VAL A 84 -9.82 -6.47 -1.67
C VAL A 84 -9.01 -5.21 -1.43
N ILE A 85 -7.68 -5.35 -1.51
CA ILE A 85 -6.78 -4.19 -1.54
C ILE A 85 -6.77 -3.65 -2.95
N SER A 86 -6.99 -2.35 -3.12
CA SER A 86 -7.05 -1.73 -4.44
C SER A 86 -6.17 -0.49 -4.50
N TYR A 87 -5.45 -0.37 -5.61
CA TYR A 87 -4.67 0.81 -5.99
C TYR A 87 -5.33 1.45 -7.20
N HIS A 88 -5.48 2.77 -7.18
CA HIS A 88 -6.00 3.58 -8.28
C HIS A 88 -5.06 4.75 -8.57
#